data_AF-X0UQK1-F1
#
_entry.id   AF-X0UQK1-F1
#
_cell.length_a   1.000
_cell.length_b   1.000
_cell.length_c   1.000
_cell.angle_alpha   90.00
_cell.angle_beta   90.00
_cell.angle_gamma   90.00
#
_symmetry.space_group_name_H-M   'P 1'
#
loop_
_entity.id
_entity.type
_entity.pdbx_description
1 polymer ?
#
loop_
_entity_poly.entity_id
_entity_poly.type
_entity_poly.pdbx_seq_one_letter_code
_entity_poly.pdbx_strand_id
1 'polypeptide(L)' 'MFTDIEGWTRLAQRLGDQRAHRLLQEHNRILKEYVARHSGQAVKHMGDGFMAAFPSVTRALHCAVD' A
#
# COMPACT_ATOMS: atom_id res chain seq x y z
N MET A 1 10.71 0.75 1.90
CA MET A 1 9.71 1.73 1.50
C MET A 1 8.53 1.61 2.44
N PHE A 2 7.99 2.75 2.87
CA PHE A 2 6.77 2.83 3.67
C PHE A 2 5.77 3.71 2.93
N THR A 3 4.52 3.29 2.89
CA THR A 3 3.41 4.06 2.31
C THR A 3 2.26 4.10 3.31
N ASP A 4 1.41 5.11 3.19
CA ASP A 4 0.21 5.27 3.99
C ASP A 4 -0.87 6.00 3.18
N ILE A 5 -2.14 5.80 3.52
CA ILE A 5 -3.25 6.46 2.83
C ILE A 5 -3.56 7.78 3.56
N GLU A 6 -3.27 8.90 2.90
CA GLU A 6 -3.58 10.21 3.46
C GLU A 6 -5.08 10.36 3.77
N GLY A 7 -5.39 10.73 5.01
CA GLY A 7 -6.77 11.00 5.44
C GLY A 7 -7.66 9.76 5.59
N TRP A 8 -7.08 8.56 5.69
CA TRP A 8 -7.80 7.30 5.78
C TRP A 8 -8.90 7.29 6.85
N THR A 9 -8.61 7.75 8.07
CA THR A 9 -9.60 7.74 9.16
C THR A 9 -10.87 8.48 8.78
N ARG A 10 -10.75 9.66 8.16
CA ARG A 10 -11.90 10.45 7.72
C ARG A 10 -12.62 9.77 6.56
N LEU A 11 -11.88 9.17 5.63
CA LEU A 11 -12.45 8.45 4.49
C LEU A 11 -13.24 7.21 4.95
N ALA A 12 -12.66 6.41 5.84
CA ALA A 12 -13.28 5.21 6.38
C ALA A 12 -14.58 5.54 7.13
N GLN A 13 -14.59 6.59 7.95
CA GLN A 13 -15.79 7.06 8.64
C GLN A 13 -16.91 7.47 7.66
N ARG A 14 -16.56 8.16 6.55
CA ARG A 14 -17.54 8.58 5.53
C ARG A 14 -18.10 7.41 4.72
N LEU A 15 -17.29 6.38 4.46
CA LEU A 15 -17.67 5.23 3.65
C LEU A 15 -18.40 4.14 4.46
N GLY A 16 -18.15 4.08 5.76
CA GLY A 16 -18.57 2.96 6.61
C GLY A 16 -17.73 1.70 6.38
N ASP A 17 -17.73 0.82 7.38
CA ASP A 17 -16.77 -0.28 7.52
C ASP A 17 -16.65 -1.18 6.28
N GLN A 18 -17.78 -1.63 5.71
CA GLN A 18 -17.75 -2.55 4.57
C GLN A 18 -17.12 -1.94 3.31
N ARG A 19 -17.45 -0.67 3.01
CA ARG A 19 -16.92 0.02 1.82
C ARG A 19 -15.48 0.40 2.03
N ALA A 20 -15.14 0.90 3.23
CA ALA A 20 -13.76 1.17 3.60
C ALA A 20 -12.91 -0.11 3.50
N HIS A 21 -13.37 -1.24 4.04
CA HIS A 21 -12.64 -2.50 3.97
C HIS A 21 -12.37 -2.96 2.54
N ARG A 22 -13.36 -2.88 1.64
CA ARG A 22 -13.17 -3.21 0.22
C ARG A 22 -12.16 -2.28 -0.46
N LEU A 23 -12.21 -0.98 -0.18
CA LEU A 23 -11.25 -0.03 -0.72
C LEU A 23 -9.83 -0.32 -0.23
N LEU A 24 -9.68 -0.65 1.05
CA LEU A 24 -8.39 -1.03 1.62
C LEU A 24 -7.84 -2.32 1.02
N GLN A 25 -8.69 -3.32 0.78
CA GLN A 25 -8.29 -4.55 0.10
C GLN A 25 -7.78 -4.28 -1.32
N GLU A 26 -8.47 -3.41 -2.07
CA GLU A 26 -8.07 -3.06 -3.43
C GLU A 26 -6.75 -2.27 -3.44
N HIS A 27 -6.60 -1.30 -2.53
CA HIS A 27 -5.34 -0.59 -2.33
C HIS A 27 -4.18 -1.55 -2.03
N ASN A 28 -4.40 -2.51 -1.12
CA ASN A 28 -3.42 -3.52 -0.78
C ASN A 28 -3.09 -4.46 -1.94
N ARG A 29 -4.08 -4.79 -2.79
CA ARG A 29 -3.88 -5.61 -3.99
C ARG A 29 -2.96 -4.89 -4.98
N ILE A 30 -3.24 -3.62 -5.25
CA ILE A 30 -2.45 -2.78 -6.15
C ILE A 30 -1.01 -2.64 -5.61
N LEU A 31 -0.83 -2.30 -4.33
CA LEU A 31 0.52 -2.19 -3.77
C LEU A 31 1.32 -3.48 -3.89
N LYS A 32 0.71 -4.64 -3.60
CA LYS A 32 1.39 -5.94 -3.75
C LYS A 32 1.80 -6.23 -5.19
N GLU A 33 0.94 -5.88 -6.14
CA GLU A 33 1.21 -6.04 -7.57
C GLU A 33 2.43 -5.23 -8.01
N TYR A 34 2.47 -3.94 -7.69
CA TYR A 34 3.59 -3.06 -8.04
C TYR A 34 4.87 -3.44 -7.29
N VAL A 35 4.78 -3.71 -5.98
CA VAL A 35 5.95 -4.16 -5.21
C VAL A 35 6.55 -5.42 -5.82
N ALA A 36 5.74 -6.40 -6.20
CA ALA A 36 6.22 -7.61 -6.87
C ALA A 36 6.82 -7.31 -8.26
N ARG A 37 6.19 -6.44 -9.05
CA ARG A 37 6.66 -6.02 -10.38
C ARG A 37 8.07 -5.42 -10.34
N HIS A 38 8.41 -4.66 -9.30
CA HIS A 38 9.75 -4.09 -9.11
C HIS A 38 10.72 -4.99 -8.33
N SER A 39 10.33 -6.26 -8.10
CA SER A 39 11.07 -7.28 -7.32
C SER A 39 11.33 -6.88 -5.88
N GLY A 40 10.38 -6.16 -5.27
CA GLY A 40 10.27 -6.01 -3.83
C GLY A 40 9.44 -7.12 -3.19
N GLN A 41 9.41 -7.11 -1.87
CA GLN A 41 8.57 -7.97 -1.06
C GLN A 41 7.76 -7.14 -0.06
N ALA A 42 6.47 -7.42 -0.01
CA ALA A 42 5.59 -6.91 1.03
C ALA A 42 5.97 -7.58 2.36
N VAL A 43 6.34 -6.77 3.36
CA VAL A 43 6.79 -7.28 4.67
C VAL A 43 5.62 -7.33 5.65
N LYS A 44 4.86 -6.23 5.76
CA LYS A 44 3.79 -6.11 6.76
C LYS A 44 2.75 -5.05 6.38
N HIS A 45 1.50 -5.30 6.78
CA HIS A 45 0.42 -4.31 6.79
C HIS A 45 0.31 -3.65 8.17
N MET A 46 0.09 -2.34 8.20
CA MET A 46 -0.02 -1.53 9.41
C MET A 46 -1.29 -0.67 9.34
N GLY A 47 -2.46 -1.32 9.26
CA GLY A 47 -3.73 -0.63 9.02
C GLY A 47 -3.86 -0.23 7.54
N ASP A 48 -3.87 1.07 7.30
CA ASP A 48 -3.74 1.74 6.01
C ASP A 48 -2.29 1.85 5.52
N GLY A 49 -1.32 1.67 6.42
CA GLY A 49 0.09 1.68 6.09
C GLY A 49 0.62 0.37 5.51
N PHE A 50 1.67 0.46 4.69
CA PHE A 50 2.32 -0.68 4.05
C PHE A 50 3.85 -0.59 4.17
N MET A 51 4.49 -1.70 4.51
CA MET A 51 5.96 -1.83 4.53
C MET A 51 6.42 -2.79 3.42
N ALA A 52 7.31 -2.30 2.55
CA ALA A 52 7.93 -3.08 1.49
C ALA A 52 9.46 -3.02 1.55
N ALA A 53 10.11 -4.16 1.35
CA ALA A 53 11.56 -4.28 1.24
C ALA A 53 11.96 -4.50 -0.22
N PHE A 54 13.07 -3.91 -0.63
CA PHE A 54 13.62 -4.05 -1.98
C PHE A 54 15.11 -4.35 -1.88
N PRO A 55 15.67 -5.13 -2.83
CA PRO A 55 17.10 -5.39 -2.89
C PRO A 55 17.93 -4.18 -3.36
N SER A 56 17.28 -3.10 -3.83
CA SER A 56 17.94 -1.89 -4.34
C SER A 56 17.09 -0.65 -4.10
N VAL A 57 17.76 0.47 -3.79
CA VAL A 57 17.12 1.79 -3.64
C VAL A 57 16.46 2.23 -4.94
N THR A 58 17.14 2.08 -6.09
CA THR A 58 16.59 2.44 -7.41
C THR A 58 15.28 1.70 -7.73
N ARG A 59 15.16 0.41 -7.34
CA ARG A 59 13.94 -0.36 -7.53
C ARG A 59 12.80 0.13 -6.64
N ALA A 60 13.10 0.46 -5.39
CA ALA A 60 12.14 1.07 -4.49
C ALA A 60 11.66 2.43 -5.02
N LEU A 61 12.56 3.24 -5.60
CA LEU A 61 12.21 4.53 -6.18
C LEU A 61 11.32 4.36 -7.41
N HIS A 62 11.65 3.47 -8.34
CA HIS A 62 10.80 3.16 -9.50
C HIS A 62 9.42 2.66 -9.06
N CYS A 63 9.36 1.77 -8.07
CA CYS A 63 8.08 1.31 -7.52
C CYS A 63 7.22 2.43 -6.91
N ALA A 64 7.84 3.51 -6.41
CA ALA A 64 7.11 4.61 -5.78
C ALA A 64 6.53 5.61 -6.79
N VAL A 65 7.04 5.63 -8.03
CA VAL A 65 6.61 6.57 -9.08
C VAL A 65 5.74 5.93 -10.16
N ASP A 66 5.70 4.60 -10.23
CA ASP A 66 4.79 3.80 -11.05
C ASP A 66 3.38 3.73 -10.43
#